data_AF-A0A1E4G5T2-F1
#
_entry.id   AF-A0A1E4G5T2-F1
#
_cell.length_a   1.000
_cell.length_b   1.000
_cell.length_c   1.000
_cell.angle_alpha   90.00
_cell.angle_beta   90.00
_cell.angle_gamma   90.00
#
_symmetry.space_group_name_H-M   'P 1'
#
loop_
_entity.id
_entity.type
_entity.pdbx_description
1 polymer ?
#
loop_
_entity_poly.entity_id
_entity_poly.type
_entity_poly.pdbx_seq_one_letter_code
_entity_poly.pdbx_strand_id
1 'polypeptide(L)'
;MPDYTIETAYHLPCYRHRTYHANTVPDACRQAIEDKDWSGSKLDRECIGETFVSGIWRGAGPAYASTPIPVPSHFEESIQRRARQFEILHSLLKMLLADVRAGRASSDEWIERAASAVARGEAIMADARDPGEPAEHGSPSRERT
;
A
#
# COMPACT_ATOMS: atom_id res chain seq x y z
N MET A 1 31.25 -24.79 4.28
CA MET A 1 29.92 -24.13 4.35
C MET A 1 29.45 -23.97 2.91
N PRO A 2 28.21 -24.32 2.57
CA PRO A 2 27.70 -24.13 1.21
C PRO A 2 27.46 -22.65 0.87
N ASP A 3 27.40 -22.40 -0.44
CA ASP A 3 27.11 -21.11 -1.03
C ASP A 3 25.64 -21.05 -1.44
N TYR A 4 24.97 -19.96 -1.08
CA TYR A 4 23.58 -19.70 -1.45
C TYR A 4 23.49 -18.39 -2.22
N THR A 5 23.07 -18.45 -3.49
CA THR A 5 22.70 -17.25 -4.24
C THR A 5 21.28 -16.85 -3.85
N ILE A 6 21.12 -15.64 -3.32
CA ILE A 6 19.85 -15.12 -2.84
C ILE A 6 19.53 -13.83 -3.60
N GLU A 7 18.29 -13.74 -4.08
CA GLU A 7 17.71 -12.50 -4.57
C GLU A 7 17.11 -11.71 -3.41
N THR A 8 17.44 -10.43 -3.33
CA THR A 8 16.80 -9.49 -2.40
C THR A 8 16.30 -8.29 -3.18
N ALA A 9 15.09 -7.85 -2.87
CA ALA A 9 14.46 -6.69 -3.49
C ALA A 9 14.13 -5.62 -2.43
N TYR A 10 14.22 -4.36 -2.81
CA TYR A 10 13.82 -3.21 -1.98
C TYR A 10 12.99 -2.25 -2.83
N HIS A 11 11.88 -1.77 -2.23
CA HIS A 11 10.79 -0.96 -2.79
C HIS A 11 10.96 -0.49 -4.24
N LEU A 12 10.04 -0.92 -5.13
CA LEU A 12 9.87 -0.57 -6.56
C LEU A 12 11.15 -0.59 -7.43
N PRO A 13 11.03 -1.17 -8.61
CA PRO A 13 11.36 -2.55 -8.89
C PRO A 13 12.89 -2.76 -8.92
N CYS A 14 13.57 -2.71 -7.78
CA CYS A 14 15.01 -2.94 -7.70
C CYS A 14 15.31 -4.24 -6.95
N TYR A 15 16.10 -5.12 -7.58
CA TYR A 15 16.56 -6.37 -6.97
C TYR A 15 18.08 -6.49 -7.09
N ARG A 16 18.67 -7.38 -6.30
CA ARG A 16 20.07 -7.78 -6.42
C ARG A 16 20.19 -9.28 -6.17
N HIS A 17 21.16 -9.90 -6.82
CA HIS A 17 21.59 -11.26 -6.53
C HIS A 17 22.94 -11.21 -5.81
N ARG A 18 23.06 -11.90 -4.67
CA ARG A 18 24.32 -12.06 -3.96
C ARG A 18 24.48 -13.47 -3.41
N THR A 19 25.72 -13.92 -3.35
CA THR A 19 26.07 -15.23 -2.80
C THR A 19 26.50 -15.08 -1.35
N TYR A 20 25.82 -15.79 -0.45
CA TYR A 20 26.09 -15.82 0.97
C TYR A 20 26.63 -17.19 1.38
N HIS A 21 27.67 -17.20 2.21
CA HIS A 21 28.26 -18.42 2.74
C HIS A 21 27.64 -18.69 4.12
N ALA A 22 26.89 -19.78 4.24
CA ALA A 22 26.18 -20.08 5.48
C ALA A 22 26.09 -21.59 5.73
N ASN A 23 25.86 -21.99 6.98
CA ASN A 23 25.67 -23.40 7.32
C ASN A 23 24.28 -23.90 6.90
N THR A 24 23.29 -23.00 6.87
CA THR A 24 21.89 -23.31 6.57
C THR A 24 21.27 -22.23 5.67
N VAL A 25 20.18 -22.57 4.98
CA VAL A 25 19.39 -21.61 4.19
C VAL A 25 18.86 -20.45 5.04
N PRO A 26 18.25 -20.66 6.24
CA PRO A 26 17.82 -19.55 7.09
C PRO A 26 18.95 -18.59 7.50
N ASP A 27 20.16 -19.11 7.74
CA ASP A 27 21.33 -18.28 8.06
C ASP A 27 21.75 -17.42 6.86
N ALA A 28 21.74 -17.99 5.65
CA ALA A 28 22.00 -17.24 4.42
C ALA A 28 20.94 -16.17 4.17
N CYS A 29 19.65 -16.48 4.36
CA CYS A 29 18.56 -15.51 4.24
C CYS A 29 18.70 -14.36 5.25
N ARG A 30 19.13 -14.66 6.49
CA ARG A 30 19.38 -13.64 7.50
C ARG A 30 20.52 -12.71 7.08
N GLN A 31 21.64 -13.26 6.61
CA GLN A 31 22.75 -12.47 6.06
C GLN A 31 22.28 -11.57 4.91
N ALA A 32 21.42 -12.10 4.01
CA ALA A 32 20.89 -11.33 2.88
C ALA A 32 19.99 -10.15 3.29
N ILE A 33 19.21 -10.29 4.36
CA ILE A 33 18.35 -9.22 4.92
C ILE A 33 19.19 -8.15 5.66
N GLU A 34 20.25 -8.58 6.34
CA GLU A 34 21.16 -7.71 7.09
C GLU A 34 22.09 -6.91 6.18
N ASP A 35 22.48 -7.47 5.03
CA ASP A 35 23.29 -6.80 4.01
C ASP A 35 22.58 -5.55 3.45
N LYS A 36 23.16 -4.36 3.66
CA LYS A 36 22.62 -3.07 3.20
C LYS A 36 23.28 -2.53 1.92
N ASP A 37 24.19 -3.28 1.31
CA ASP A 37 24.94 -2.85 0.14
C ASP A 37 24.17 -3.10 -1.18
N TRP A 38 23.44 -2.09 -1.63
CA TRP A 38 22.66 -2.15 -2.87
C TRP A 38 23.47 -1.90 -4.15
N SER A 39 24.81 -1.85 -4.07
CA SER A 39 25.64 -1.77 -5.28
C SER A 39 25.41 -3.01 -6.17
N GLY A 40 25.20 -2.75 -7.47
CA GLY A 40 24.88 -3.79 -8.45
C GLY A 40 23.41 -4.19 -8.51
N SER A 41 22.50 -3.42 -7.89
CA SER A 41 21.07 -3.61 -8.09
C SER A 41 20.69 -3.46 -9.57
N LYS A 42 19.72 -4.27 -9.98
CA LYS A 42 19.13 -4.27 -11.31
C LYS A 42 17.69 -3.81 -11.20
N LEU A 43 17.26 -3.04 -12.19
CA LEU A 43 15.84 -2.73 -12.37
C LEU A 43 15.14 -3.98 -12.90
N ASP A 44 14.14 -4.46 -12.18
CA ASP A 44 13.23 -5.48 -12.67
C ASP A 44 12.27 -4.84 -13.66
N ARG A 45 12.57 -5.02 -14.94
CA ARG A 45 11.72 -4.55 -16.05
C ARG A 45 10.52 -5.47 -16.29
N GLU A 46 10.52 -6.68 -15.74
CA GLU A 46 9.40 -7.62 -15.84
C GLU A 46 8.39 -7.39 -14.70
N CYS A 47 8.86 -6.90 -13.54
CA CYS A 47 8.02 -6.38 -12.45
C CYS A 47 7.85 -4.86 -12.51
N ILE A 48 7.52 -4.26 -13.67
CA ILE A 48 6.95 -2.90 -13.65
C ILE A 48 5.68 -3.02 -12.82
N GLY A 49 5.74 -2.52 -11.58
CA GLY A 49 4.60 -2.47 -10.67
C GLY A 49 3.43 -1.70 -11.29
N GLU A 50 2.28 -1.75 -10.63
CA GLU A 50 1.16 -0.91 -11.04
C GLU A 50 1.58 0.56 -11.14
N THR A 51 1.01 1.29 -12.10
CA THR A 51 1.21 2.74 -12.16
C THR A 51 0.27 3.38 -11.16
N PHE A 52 0.83 4.07 -10.17
CA PHE A 52 0.07 4.78 -9.14
C PHE A 52 0.57 6.22 -9.00
N VAL A 53 -0.27 7.06 -8.39
CA VAL A 53 0.07 8.47 -8.13
C VAL A 53 0.75 8.55 -6.77
N SER A 54 2.02 8.95 -6.76
CA SER A 54 2.81 9.11 -5.52
C SER A 54 2.77 10.54 -4.95
N GLY A 55 2.26 11.51 -5.69
CA GLY A 55 2.09 12.89 -5.20
C GLY A 55 1.44 13.83 -6.20
N ILE A 56 0.80 14.88 -5.65
CA ILE A 56 0.13 15.94 -6.41
C ILE A 56 0.57 17.28 -5.82
N TRP A 57 0.97 18.24 -6.66
CA TRP A 57 1.36 19.59 -6.26
C TRP A 57 0.63 20.65 -7.09
N ARG A 58 0.46 21.85 -6.54
CA ARG A 58 -0.23 22.95 -7.23
C ARG A 58 0.78 23.83 -8.00
N GLY A 59 0.46 24.11 -9.27
CA GLY A 59 1.22 25.04 -10.11
C GLY A 59 2.36 24.37 -10.90
N ALA A 60 2.97 25.12 -11.81
CA ALA A 60 4.04 24.64 -12.71
C ALA A 60 5.45 24.62 -12.05
N GLY A 61 5.51 24.66 -10.72
CA GLY A 61 6.77 24.65 -9.98
C GLY A 61 7.35 23.23 -9.82
N PRO A 62 8.60 23.12 -9.34
CA PRO A 62 9.19 21.82 -9.05
C PRO A 62 8.38 21.09 -7.96
N ALA A 63 8.27 19.76 -8.09
CA ALA A 63 7.73 18.92 -7.03
C ALA A 63 8.46 19.21 -5.70
N TYR A 64 7.74 19.05 -4.58
CA TYR A 64 8.23 19.30 -3.22
C TYR A 64 8.50 20.76 -2.84
N ALA A 65 8.35 21.73 -3.75
CA ALA A 65 8.44 23.15 -3.42
C ALA A 65 7.15 23.72 -2.80
N SER A 66 6.05 22.96 -2.84
CA SER A 66 4.77 23.32 -2.23
C SER A 66 4.22 22.18 -1.39
N THR A 67 3.25 22.49 -0.51
CA THR A 67 2.48 21.48 0.21
C THR A 67 1.80 20.54 -0.78
N PRO A 68 1.97 19.21 -0.63
CA PRO A 68 1.31 18.24 -1.49
C PRO A 68 -0.20 18.20 -1.23
N ILE A 69 -0.96 18.00 -2.30
CA ILE A 69 -2.39 17.72 -2.25
C ILE A 69 -2.56 16.22 -1.95
N PRO A 70 -3.48 15.82 -1.05
CA PRO A 70 -3.75 14.40 -0.81
C PRO A 70 -4.12 13.69 -2.11
N VAL A 71 -3.46 12.56 -2.37
CA VAL A 71 -3.80 11.68 -3.48
C VAL A 71 -5.12 10.98 -3.15
N PRO A 72 -6.13 11.01 -4.05
CA PRO A 72 -7.34 10.20 -3.87
C PRO A 72 -6.98 8.72 -3.76
N SER A 73 -7.61 8.02 -2.84
CA SER A 73 -7.15 6.69 -2.40
C SER A 73 -7.15 5.65 -3.51
N HIS A 74 -8.03 5.79 -4.51
CA HIS A 74 -8.09 4.88 -5.65
C HIS A 74 -6.92 5.01 -6.64
N PHE A 75 -6.12 6.08 -6.54
CA PHE A 75 -4.88 6.25 -7.31
C PHE A 75 -3.63 5.87 -6.52
N GLU A 76 -3.76 5.53 -5.23
CA GLU A 76 -2.65 5.00 -4.44
C GLU A 76 -2.31 3.58 -4.88
N GLU A 77 -1.08 3.14 -4.62
CA GLU A 77 -0.64 1.77 -4.89
C GLU A 77 -1.58 0.76 -4.20
N SER A 78 -2.10 -0.23 -4.93
CA SER A 78 -3.03 -1.25 -4.44
C SER A 78 -2.52 -1.98 -3.21
N ILE A 79 -1.21 -2.17 -3.05
CA ILE A 79 -0.68 -2.78 -1.82
C ILE A 79 -0.87 -1.88 -0.60
N GLN A 80 -0.71 -0.56 -0.76
CA GLN A 80 -0.93 0.43 0.31
C GLN A 80 -2.42 0.55 0.63
N ARG A 81 -3.27 0.56 -0.40
CA ARG A 81 -4.74 0.52 -0.25
C ARG A 81 -5.16 -0.69 0.59
N ARG A 82 -4.67 -1.89 0.24
CA ARG A 82 -4.94 -3.15 0.98
C ARG A 82 -4.39 -3.13 2.39
N ALA A 83 -3.17 -2.62 2.60
CA ALA A 83 -2.56 -2.54 3.93
C ALA A 83 -3.36 -1.63 4.87
N ARG A 84 -3.74 -0.42 4.42
CA ARG A 84 -4.57 0.50 5.21
C ARG A 84 -5.95 -0.09 5.50
N GLN A 85 -6.54 -0.76 4.52
CA GLN A 85 -7.81 -1.44 4.71
C GLN A 85 -7.74 -2.59 5.72
N PHE A 86 -6.63 -3.35 5.72
CA PHE A 86 -6.39 -4.40 6.71
C PHE A 86 -6.36 -3.84 8.14
N GLU A 87 -5.70 -2.70 8.37
CA GLU A 87 -5.66 -2.05 9.69
C GLU A 87 -7.07 -1.65 10.18
N ILE A 88 -7.92 -1.15 9.28
CA ILE A 88 -9.31 -0.81 9.56
C ILE A 88 -10.08 -2.08 9.93
N LEU A 89 -10.06 -3.11 9.07
CA LEU A 89 -10.76 -4.37 9.32
C LEU A 89 -10.31 -5.06 10.61
N HIS A 90 -9.00 -5.06 10.89
CA HIS A 90 -8.45 -5.61 12.12
C HIS A 90 -8.93 -4.84 13.36
N SER A 91 -9.00 -3.50 13.28
CA SER A 91 -9.56 -2.69 14.37
C SER A 91 -11.04 -2.97 14.57
N LEU A 92 -11.81 -3.17 13.49
CA LEU A 92 -13.21 -3.57 13.56
C LEU A 92 -13.37 -4.94 14.22
N LEU A 93 -12.56 -5.92 13.84
CA LEU A 93 -12.58 -7.24 14.44
C LEU A 93 -12.30 -7.20 15.95
N LYS A 94 -11.35 -6.35 16.38
CA LYS A 94 -11.03 -6.17 17.81
C LYS A 94 -12.20 -5.61 18.60
N MET A 95 -12.91 -4.64 18.05
CA MET A 95 -14.08 -4.03 18.71
C MET A 95 -15.25 -5.01 18.78
N LEU A 96 -15.54 -5.76 17.71
CA LEU A 96 -16.51 -6.85 17.74
C LEU A 96 -16.19 -7.87 18.84
N LEU A 97 -14.93 -8.30 18.92
CA LEU A 97 -14.50 -9.27 19.93
C LEU A 97 -14.65 -8.71 21.36
N ALA A 98 -14.47 -7.41 21.55
CA ALA A 98 -14.67 -6.76 22.84
C ALA A 98 -16.15 -6.78 23.27
N ASP A 99 -17.08 -6.51 22.35
CA ASP A 99 -18.52 -6.55 22.63
C ASP A 99 -18.99 -7.97 22.95
N VAL A 100 -18.56 -8.97 22.17
CA VAL A 100 -18.87 -10.38 22.41
C VAL A 100 -18.39 -10.81 23.80
N ARG A 101 -17.16 -10.44 24.18
CA ARG A 101 -16.61 -10.76 25.51
C ARG A 101 -17.35 -10.06 26.65
N ALA A 102 -17.90 -8.88 26.38
CA ALA A 102 -18.69 -8.13 27.36
C ALA A 102 -20.17 -8.55 27.41
N GLY A 103 -20.61 -9.46 26.53
CA GLY A 103 -22.02 -9.84 26.40
C GLY A 103 -22.92 -8.69 25.97
N ARG A 104 -22.38 -7.71 25.24
CA ARG A 104 -23.13 -6.55 24.74
C ARG A 104 -23.44 -6.70 23.26
N ALA A 105 -24.58 -6.16 22.85
CA ALA A 105 -24.87 -5.96 21.44
C ALA A 105 -24.03 -4.79 20.91
N SER A 106 -23.52 -4.91 19.69
CA SER A 106 -22.89 -3.79 19.00
C SER A 106 -23.93 -2.75 18.59
N SER A 107 -23.54 -1.47 18.58
CA SER A 107 -24.44 -0.38 18.20
C SER A 107 -24.70 -0.31 16.69
N ASP A 108 -25.77 0.35 16.30
CA ASP A 108 -26.10 0.55 14.87
C ASP A 108 -25.03 1.37 14.14
N GLU A 109 -24.50 2.43 14.76
CA GLU A 109 -23.39 3.24 14.23
C GLU A 109 -22.15 2.37 13.95
N TRP A 110 -21.88 1.42 14.85
CA TRP A 110 -20.79 0.49 14.71
C TRP A 110 -20.98 -0.46 13.52
N ILE A 111 -22.18 -1.01 13.40
CA ILE A 111 -22.56 -1.92 12.31
C ILE A 111 -22.46 -1.19 10.96
N GLU A 112 -22.93 0.05 10.88
CA GLU A 112 -22.83 0.87 9.67
C GLU A 112 -21.36 1.13 9.29
N ARG A 113 -20.51 1.47 10.27
CA ARG A 113 -19.07 1.66 10.03
C ARG A 113 -18.39 0.39 9.54
N ALA A 114 -18.78 -0.77 10.08
CA ALA A 114 -18.28 -2.06 9.63
C ALA A 114 -18.74 -2.38 8.21
N ALA A 115 -20.01 -2.13 7.87
CA ALA A 115 -20.54 -2.33 6.53
C ALA A 115 -19.84 -1.43 5.49
N SER A 116 -19.62 -0.15 5.81
CA SER A 116 -18.88 0.78 4.96
C SER A 116 -17.43 0.32 4.73
N ALA A 117 -16.76 -0.15 5.78
CA ALA A 117 -15.42 -0.71 5.65
C ALA A 117 -15.41 -1.97 4.78
N VAL A 118 -16.38 -2.89 4.92
CA VAL A 118 -16.47 -4.07 4.05
C VAL A 118 -16.65 -3.66 2.59
N ALA A 119 -17.57 -2.75 2.28
CA ALA A 119 -17.78 -2.25 0.92
C ALA A 119 -16.52 -1.60 0.33
N ARG A 120 -15.77 -0.85 1.14
CA ARG A 120 -14.47 -0.30 0.74
C ARG A 120 -13.45 -1.40 0.44
N GLY A 121 -13.40 -2.45 1.26
CA GLY A 121 -12.54 -3.60 1.04
C GLY A 121 -12.86 -4.33 -0.26
N GLU A 122 -14.15 -4.52 -0.56
CA GLU A 122 -14.61 -5.11 -1.82
C GLU A 122 -14.21 -4.25 -3.02
N ALA A 123 -14.36 -2.92 -2.93
CA ALA A 123 -13.92 -2.01 -3.98
C ALA A 123 -12.40 -2.09 -4.23
N ILE A 124 -11.58 -2.10 -3.18
CA ILE A 124 -10.13 -2.24 -3.30
C ILE A 124 -9.75 -3.57 -3.97
N MET A 125 -10.42 -4.67 -3.59
CA MET A 125 -10.17 -5.99 -4.19
C MET A 125 -10.57 -6.06 -5.66
N ALA A 126 -11.56 -5.27 -6.08
CA ALA A 126 -12.00 -5.13 -7.46
C ALA A 126 -11.19 -4.07 -8.25
N ASP A 127 -10.18 -3.45 -7.62
CA ASP A 127 -9.48 -2.26 -8.14
C ASP A 127 -10.43 -1.13 -8.56
N ALA A 128 -11.56 -1.02 -7.86
CA ALA A 128 -12.56 0.00 -8.07
C ALA A 128 -12.34 1.18 -7.13
N ARG A 129 -13.06 2.27 -7.39
CA ARG A 129 -13.05 3.46 -6.55
C ARG A 129 -13.67 3.20 -5.18
N ASP A 130 -13.10 3.81 -4.15
CA ASP A 130 -13.61 3.75 -2.78
C ASP A 130 -15.06 4.32 -2.70
N PRO A 131 -16.01 3.60 -2.06
CA PRO A 131 -17.39 4.07 -1.93
C PRO A 131 -17.47 5.37 -1.14
N GLY A 132 -18.21 6.36 -1.66
CA GLY A 132 -18.44 7.64 -0.98
C GLY A 132 -17.33 8.69 -1.15
N GLU A 133 -16.25 8.40 -1.90
CA GLU A 133 -15.37 9.48 -2.35
C GLU A 133 -16.15 10.44 -3.28
N PRO A 134 -16.18 11.75 -2.99
CA PRO A 134 -16.90 12.72 -3.82
C PRO A 134 -16.36 12.66 -5.24
N ALA A 135 -17.24 12.51 -6.24
CA ALA A 135 -16.86 12.51 -7.65
C ALA A 135 -15.90 13.68 -7.92
N GLU A 136 -14.73 13.39 -8.52
CA GLU A 136 -13.76 14.45 -8.83
C GLU A 136 -14.53 15.56 -9.53
N HIS A 137 -14.52 16.75 -8.93
CA HIS A 137 -15.18 17.90 -9.52
C HIS A 137 -14.47 18.21 -10.83
N GLY A 138 -15.02 17.68 -11.92
CA GLY A 138 -14.77 18.15 -13.27
C GLY A 138 -15.07 19.64 -13.26
N SER A 139 -14.02 20.45 -13.19
CA SER A 139 -14.18 21.89 -13.32
C SER A 139 -14.79 22.13 -14.70
N PRO A 140 -15.90 22.89 -14.82
CA PRO A 140 -16.52 23.11 -16.12
C PRO A 140 -15.49 23.80 -17.01
N SER A 141 -15.30 23.24 -18.20
CA SER A 141 -14.54 23.87 -19.27
C SER A 141 -15.02 25.30 -19.44
N ARG A 142 -14.21 26.27 -18.99
CA ARG A 142 -14.43 27.66 -19.35
C ARG A 142 -14.03 27.80 -20.81
N GLU A 143 -15.02 27.63 -21.68
CA GLU A 143 -14.95 28.09 -23.06
C GLU A 143 -14.67 29.60 -23.09
N ARG A 144 -13.68 29.95 -23.90
CA ARG A 144 -13.51 31.16 -24.72
C ARG A 144 -14.26 32.43 -24.29
N THR A 145 -13.49 33.51 -24.11
CA THR A 145 -13.66 34.72 -24.93
C THR A 145 -12.32 35.41 -25.12
#